data_AF-F4S4P0-F1
#
_entry.id   AF-F4S4P0-F1
#
_cell.length_a   1.000
_cell.length_b   1.000
_cell.length_c   1.000
_cell.angle_alpha   90.00
_cell.angle_beta   90.00
_cell.angle_gamma   90.00
#
_symmetry.space_group_name_H-M   'P 1'
#
loop_
_entity.id
_entity.type
_entity.pdbx_description
1 polymer ?
#
loop_
_entity_poly.entity_id
_entity_poly.type
_entity_poly.pdbx_seq_one_letter_code
_entity_poly.pdbx_strand_id
1 'polypeptide(L)'
;MKSSKEGKGSATLSMAYAGFRFANSLIKDKWEGKTGVTEMAYIAVQSEAHISSVVEGLEYFAFPIELGSNGVEKFLPIINLSSLEK
;
A
#
# COMPACT_ATOMS: atom_id res chain seq x y z
N MET A 1 -17.58 23.35 -16.82
CA MET A 1 -16.78 22.34 -16.11
C MET A 1 -15.42 22.96 -15.80
N LYS A 2 -15.19 23.47 -14.58
CA LYS A 2 -13.91 24.10 -14.20
C LYS A 2 -12.94 23.00 -13.74
N SER A 3 -11.86 22.77 -14.49
CA SER A 3 -10.79 21.86 -14.08
C SER A 3 -10.11 22.40 -12.82
N SER A 4 -10.04 21.62 -11.74
CA SER A 4 -9.53 22.07 -10.42
C SER A 4 -8.12 22.67 -10.43
N LYS A 5 -7.32 22.43 -11.46
CA LYS A 5 -5.94 22.95 -11.58
C LYS A 5 -5.61 23.58 -12.93
N GLU A 6 -6.60 23.76 -13.81
CA GLU A 6 -6.39 24.34 -15.16
C GLU A 6 -5.21 23.72 -15.95
N GLY A 7 -4.88 22.44 -15.71
CA GLY A 7 -3.76 21.76 -16.35
C GLY A 7 -2.37 22.08 -15.77
N LYS A 8 -2.25 22.92 -14.73
CA LYS A 8 -0.98 23.36 -14.12
C LYS A 8 -0.40 22.40 -13.07
N GLY A 9 -0.74 21.11 -13.17
CA GLY A 9 -0.17 20.05 -12.32
C GLY A 9 -1.21 19.11 -11.70
N SER A 10 -0.72 18.00 -11.16
CA SER A 10 -1.50 16.96 -10.49
C SER A 10 -1.68 17.25 -8.99
N ALA A 11 -2.28 16.33 -8.25
CA ALA A 11 -2.46 16.40 -6.79
C ALA A 11 -1.12 16.67 -6.05
N THR A 12 -1.04 17.78 -5.32
CA THR A 12 0.18 18.21 -4.61
C THR A 12 -0.01 18.10 -3.10
N LEU A 13 -0.94 18.86 -2.52
CA LEU A 13 -1.21 18.85 -1.08
C LEU A 13 -1.73 17.49 -0.60
N SER A 14 -2.65 16.88 -1.34
CA SER A 14 -3.18 15.56 -0.98
C SER A 14 -2.11 14.46 -1.09
N MET A 15 -1.21 14.55 -2.07
CA MET A 15 -0.10 13.61 -2.18
C MET A 15 0.93 13.81 -1.07
N ALA A 16 1.25 15.06 -0.72
CA ALA A 16 2.14 15.36 0.41
C ALA A 16 1.59 14.80 1.73
N TYR A 17 0.28 14.93 1.94
CA TYR A 17 -0.38 14.34 3.11
C TYR A 17 -0.36 12.81 3.08
N ALA A 18 -0.67 12.18 1.94
CA ALA A 18 -0.60 10.72 1.79
C ALA A 18 0.82 10.18 2.06
N GLY A 19 1.84 10.83 1.50
CA GLY A 19 3.24 10.51 1.74
C GLY A 19 3.63 10.68 3.21
N PHE A 20 3.22 11.77 3.86
CA PHE A 20 3.43 11.95 5.30
C PHE A 20 2.77 10.86 6.13
N ARG A 21 1.52 10.47 5.81
CA ARG A 21 0.80 9.40 6.51
C ARG A 21 1.56 8.08 6.43
N PHE A 22 1.99 7.69 5.22
CA PHE A 22 2.74 6.46 5.01
C PHE A 22 4.12 6.47 5.69
N ALA A 23 4.87 7.57 5.56
CA ALA A 23 6.17 7.71 6.22
C ALA A 23 6.05 7.68 7.75
N ASN A 24 5.01 8.29 8.30
CA ASN A 24 4.73 8.26 9.73
C ASN A 24 4.39 6.83 10.21
N SER A 25 3.68 6.04 9.41
CA SER A 25 3.41 4.63 9.70
C SER A 25 4.71 3.81 9.78
N LEU A 26 5.66 4.02 8.86
CA LEU A 26 6.99 3.40 8.91
C LEU A 26 7.79 3.79 10.16
N ILE A 27 7.74 5.08 10.54
CA ILE A 27 8.48 5.58 11.70
C ILE A 27 7.89 5.01 13.00
N LYS A 28 6.56 5.01 13.13
CA LYS A 28 5.87 4.49 14.32
C LYS A 28 6.18 3.03 14.58
N ASP A 29 6.16 2.22 13.53
CA ASP A 29 6.48 0.81 13.65
C ASP A 29 7.94 0.61 14.11
N LYS A 30 8.90 1.24 13.43
CA LYS A 30 10.34 1.07 13.72
C LYS A 30 10.81 1.69 15.04
N TRP A 31 10.22 2.80 15.47
CA TRP A 31 10.72 3.58 16.62
C TRP A 31 9.83 3.51 17.86
N GLU A 32 8.52 3.34 17.71
CA GLU A 32 7.59 3.27 18.86
C GLU A 32 7.29 1.83 19.28
N GLY A 33 7.83 0.82 18.57
CA GLY A 33 7.58 -0.59 18.86
C GLY A 33 6.11 -0.99 18.67
N LYS A 34 5.36 -0.20 17.89
CA LYS A 34 3.95 -0.47 17.59
C LYS A 34 3.86 -1.56 16.54
N THR A 35 3.62 -2.78 16.98
CA THR A 35 3.33 -3.92 16.10
C THR A 35 1.94 -3.80 15.46
N GLY A 36 1.78 -4.31 14.24
CA GLY A 36 0.49 -4.39 13.56
C GLY A 36 0.12 -3.14 12.76
N VAL A 37 1.09 -2.29 12.40
CA VAL A 37 0.85 -1.17 11.49
C VAL A 37 0.56 -1.72 10.10
N THR A 38 -0.66 -1.51 9.62
CA THR A 38 -1.12 -1.99 8.32
C THR A 38 -1.20 -0.85 7.32
N GLU A 39 -0.64 -1.03 6.13
CA GLU A 39 -0.69 -0.06 5.02
C GLU A 39 -0.89 -0.78 3.67
N MET A 40 -1.36 -0.05 2.67
CA MET A 40 -1.39 -0.53 1.27
C MET A 40 -0.14 -0.03 0.55
N ALA A 41 0.62 -0.92 -0.08
CA ALA A 41 1.83 -0.55 -0.82
C ALA A 41 2.00 -1.36 -2.12
N TYR A 42 2.61 -0.73 -3.13
CA TYR A 42 3.00 -1.40 -4.37
C TYR A 42 4.39 -2.02 -4.21
N ILE A 43 4.44 -3.36 -4.17
CA ILE A 43 5.62 -4.12 -3.76
C ILE A 43 5.77 -5.39 -4.61
N ALA A 44 6.94 -6.02 -4.54
CA ALA A 44 7.18 -7.29 -5.19
C ALA A 44 6.37 -8.40 -4.52
N VAL A 45 5.62 -9.18 -5.30
CA VAL A 45 4.72 -10.23 -4.81
C VAL A 45 5.04 -11.62 -5.36
N GLN A 46 5.93 -11.71 -6.35
CA GLN A 46 6.27 -12.98 -7.02
C GLN A 46 6.85 -14.05 -6.08
N SER A 47 7.52 -13.64 -4.99
CA SER A 47 8.09 -14.57 -4.01
C SER A 47 7.07 -15.16 -3.04
N GLU A 48 5.84 -14.63 -3.02
CA GLU A 48 4.82 -15.01 -2.05
C GLU A 48 3.75 -15.90 -2.71
N ALA A 49 3.88 -17.22 -2.48
CA ALA A 49 3.03 -18.25 -3.10
C ALA A 49 1.52 -18.08 -2.84
N HIS A 50 1.15 -17.42 -1.74
CA HIS A 50 -0.26 -17.17 -1.38
C HIS A 50 -0.85 -15.95 -2.10
N ILE A 51 -0.03 -15.09 -2.70
CA ILE A 51 -0.44 -13.90 -3.46
C ILE A 51 -0.37 -14.17 -4.95
N SER A 52 0.61 -14.97 -5.40
CA SER A 52 0.77 -15.33 -6.80
C SER A 52 -0.44 -16.05 -7.40
N SER A 53 -1.30 -16.66 -6.58
CA SER A 53 -2.58 -17.27 -7.01
C SER A 53 -3.70 -16.25 -7.23
N VAL A 54 -3.60 -15.05 -6.65
CA VAL A 54 -4.58 -13.96 -6.80
C VAL A 54 -4.17 -13.02 -7.93
N VAL A 55 -2.86 -12.82 -8.13
CA VAL A 55 -2.28 -11.93 -9.14
C VAL A 55 -1.31 -12.71 -10.03
N GLU A 56 -1.88 -13.64 -10.78
CA GLU A 56 -1.13 -14.53 -11.69
C GLU A 56 -0.29 -13.73 -12.70
N GLY A 57 1.01 -14.06 -12.76
CA GLY A 57 1.93 -13.49 -13.74
C GLY A 57 2.43 -12.06 -13.46
N LEU A 58 2.09 -11.46 -12.32
CA LEU A 58 2.57 -10.13 -11.94
C LEU A 58 3.76 -10.20 -10.98
N GLU A 59 4.80 -9.43 -11.27
CA GLU A 59 5.98 -9.32 -10.40
C GLU A 59 5.75 -8.37 -9.22
N TYR A 60 4.96 -7.31 -9.45
CA TYR A 60 4.65 -6.27 -8.48
C TYR A 60 3.15 -5.99 -8.45
N PHE A 61 2.60 -5.82 -7.25
CA PHE A 61 1.19 -5.49 -7.07
C PHE A 61 0.95 -4.65 -5.81
N ALA A 62 -0.16 -3.91 -5.77
CA ALA A 62 -0.56 -3.14 -4.62
C ALA A 62 -1.33 -4.03 -3.64
N PHE A 63 -0.75 -4.30 -2.48
CA PHE A 63 -1.28 -5.29 -1.53
C PHE A 63 -1.30 -4.73 -0.10
N PRO A 64 -2.27 -5.16 0.74
CA PRO A 64 -2.24 -4.82 2.15
C PRO A 64 -1.09 -5.54 2.83
N ILE A 65 -0.29 -4.80 3.58
CA ILE A 65 0.87 -5.31 4.28
C ILE A 65 0.89 -4.87 5.73
N GLU A 66 1.44 -5.75 6.56
CA GLU A 66 1.90 -5.41 7.89
C GLU A 66 3.35 -4.93 7.79
N LEU A 67 3.58 -3.69 8.22
CA LEU A 67 4.89 -3.12 8.35
C LEU A 67 5.54 -3.58 9.66
N GLY A 68 6.85 -3.62 9.63
CA GLY A 68 7.69 -4.11 10.70
C GLY A 68 9.09 -3.51 10.68
N SER A 69 9.90 -3.88 11.66
CA SER A 69 11.19 -3.23 11.92
C SER A 69 12.16 -3.32 10.73
N ASN A 70 11.99 -4.36 9.91
CA ASN A 70 12.79 -4.66 8.71
C ASN A 70 12.07 -4.30 7.40
N GLY A 71 10.96 -3.56 7.45
CA GLY A 71 10.17 -3.19 6.27
C GLY A 71 8.84 -3.94 6.20
N VAL A 72 8.60 -4.70 5.14
CA VAL A 72 7.39 -5.52 5.00
C VAL A 72 7.57 -6.80 5.79
N GLU A 73 6.76 -7.02 6.83
CA GLU A 73 6.81 -8.23 7.65
C GLU A 73 5.82 -9.29 7.20
N LYS A 74 4.60 -8.90 6.86
CA LYS A 74 3.57 -9.83 6.40
C LYS A 74 2.75 -9.24 5.27
N PHE A 75 2.29 -10.10 4.39
CA PHE A 75 1.26 -9.80 3.41
C PHE A 75 -0.08 -10.26 3.97
N LEU A 76 -1.07 -9.38 3.95
CA LEU A 76 -2.38 -9.65 4.52
C LEU A 76 -3.34 -10.17 3.45
N PRO A 77 -4.22 -11.13 3.76
CA PRO A 77 -5.14 -11.66 2.76
C PRO A 77 -6.12 -10.60 2.29
N ILE A 78 -6.40 -10.58 0.98
CA ILE A 78 -7.54 -9.84 0.44
C ILE A 78 -8.80 -10.68 0.68
N ILE A 79 -9.67 -10.22 1.58
CA ILE A 79 -10.90 -10.93 1.94
C ILE A 79 -12.08 -10.18 1.32
N ASN A 80 -13.06 -10.93 0.83
CA ASN A 80 -14.40 -10.43 0.48
C ASN A 80 -14.47 -9.47 -0.71
N LEU A 81 -13.79 -9.80 -1.82
CA LEU A 81 -13.95 -9.09 -3.10
C LEU A 81 -15.37 -9.24 -3.63
N SER A 82 -15.99 -8.12 -4.00
CA SER A 82 -17.28 -8.13 -4.69
C SER A 82 -17.14 -8.68 -6.12
N SER A 83 -18.27 -9.03 -6.75
CA SER A 83 -18.27 -9.52 -8.14
C SER A 83 -17.74 -8.51 -9.16
N LEU A 84 -17.65 -7.22 -8.81
CA LEU A 84 -17.08 -6.18 -9.66
C LEU A 84 -15.55 -6.06 -9.50
N GLU A 85 -15.00 -6.54 -8.39
CA GLU A 85 -13.58 -6.42 -8.04
C GLU A 85 -12.80 -7.73 -8.28
N LYS A 86 -13.51 -8.83 -8.58
CA LYS A 86 -12.95 -10.10 -9.06
C LYS A 86 -12.67 -10.02 -10.56
#